data_AF-A0AAX6FH71-F1
#
_entry.id   AF-A0AAX6FH71-F1
#
_cell.length_a   1.000
_cell.length_b   1.000
_cell.length_c   1.000
_cell.angle_alpha   90.00
_cell.angle_beta   90.00
_cell.angle_gamma   90.00
#
_symmetry.space_group_name_H-M   'P 1'
#
loop_
_entity.id
_entity.type
_entity.pdbx_description
1 polymer ?
#
loop_
_entity_poly.entity_id
_entity_poly.type
_entity_poly.pdbx_seq_one_letter_code
_entity_poly.pdbx_strand_id
1 'polypeptide(L)'
;MISPVVHIGAIVVSFLFVVMMFNIQIAEIHEEVLRYLPVSGIIGLILWWEMFFILDNETIPLLPTHRNTTSLRYTVYAGKVRSWTNLETLGNLLYTYYSVWFWFLV
;
A
#
# COMPACT_ATOMS: atom_id res chain seq x y z
N MET A 1 -1.05 10.13 -5.44
CA MET A 1 -2.19 10.82 -6.09
C MET A 1 -3.19 9.83 -6.69
N ILE A 2 -2.75 8.80 -7.42
CA ILE A 2 -3.68 7.88 -8.10
C ILE A 2 -4.35 6.82 -7.21
N SER A 3 -3.71 6.40 -6.11
CA SER A 3 -4.20 5.32 -5.24
C SER A 3 -5.65 5.47 -4.76
N PRO A 4 -6.08 6.60 -4.16
CA PRO A 4 -7.47 6.73 -3.71
C PRO A 4 -8.47 6.72 -4.88
N VAL A 5 -8.12 7.34 -6.02
CA VAL A 5 -9.01 7.43 -7.18
C VAL A 5 -9.33 6.04 -7.73
N VAL A 6 -8.30 5.21 -7.94
CA VAL A 6 -8.50 3.88 -8.53
C VAL A 6 -9.02 2.89 -7.49
N HIS A 7 -8.40 2.83 -6.31
CA HIS A 7 -8.78 1.80 -5.32
C HIS A 7 -10.14 2.07 -4.71
N ILE A 8 -10.40 3.31 -4.28
CA ILE A 8 -11.66 3.65 -3.64
C ILE A 8 -12.72 3.93 -4.70
N GLY A 9 -12.40 4.78 -5.70
CA GLY A 9 -13.37 5.23 -6.68
C GLY A 9 -13.79 4.19 -7.72
N ALA A 10 -12.88 3.32 -8.16
CA ALA A 10 -13.20 2.30 -9.16
C ALA A 10 -13.40 0.91 -8.52
N ILE A 11 -12.40 0.41 -7.78
CA ILE A 11 -12.40 -0.99 -7.31
C ILE A 11 -13.46 -1.19 -6.21
N VAL A 12 -13.41 -0.40 -5.12
CA VAL A 12 -14.36 -0.55 -4.00
C VAL A 12 -15.79 -0.27 -4.45
N VAL A 13 -16.02 0.73 -5.29
CA VAL A 13 -17.37 1.05 -5.82
C VAL A 13 -17.89 -0.05 -6.75
N SER A 14 -17.04 -0.62 -7.61
CA SER A 14 -17.41 -1.77 -8.44
C SER A 14 -17.80 -2.97 -7.59
N PHE A 15 -17.05 -3.24 -6.52
CA PHE A 15 -17.38 -4.30 -5.58
C PHE A 15 -18.67 -4.01 -4.80
N LEU A 16 -18.88 -2.76 -4.38
CA LEU A 16 -20.13 -2.33 -3.72
C LEU A 16 -21.35 -2.61 -4.60
N PHE A 17 -21.25 -2.33 -5.90
CA PHE A 17 -22.33 -2.64 -6.84
C PHE A 17 -22.65 -4.13 -6.91
N VAL A 18 -21.61 -4.98 -6.96
CA VAL A 18 -21.76 -6.45 -6.94
C VAL A 18 -22.41 -6.92 -5.64
N VAL A 19 -21.96 -6.41 -4.50
CA VAL A 19 -22.49 -6.79 -3.19
C VAL A 19 -23.95 -6.37 -3.02
N MET A 20 -24.34 -5.19 -3.51
CA MET A 20 -25.74 -4.73 -3.44
C MET A 20 -26.68 -5.56 -4.30
N MET A 21 -26.20 -6.07 -5.44
CA MET A 21 -27.00 -6.94 -6.31
C MET A 21 -27.14 -8.35 -5.72
N PHE A 22 -26.14 -8.83 -4.96
CA PHE A 22 -26.17 -10.14 -4.35
C PHE A 22 -26.93 -10.12 -3.02
N ASN A 23 -28.06 -10.83 -2.96
CA ASN A 23 -28.84 -10.95 -1.72
C ASN A 23 -28.23 -12.03 -0.80
N ILE A 24 -27.24 -11.63 0.01
CA ILE A 24 -26.56 -12.50 0.99
C ILE A 24 -27.48 -12.72 2.19
N GLN A 25 -27.92 -13.97 2.43
CA GLN A 25 -28.65 -14.34 3.65
C GLN A 25 -27.66 -14.63 4.77
N ILE A 26 -27.42 -13.63 5.64
CA ILE A 26 -26.42 -13.68 6.71
C ILE A 26 -26.85 -14.63 7.87
N ALA A 27 -28.12 -15.05 7.90
CA ALA A 27 -28.74 -15.71 9.05
C ALA A 27 -28.20 -17.10 9.41
N GLU A 28 -27.64 -17.86 8.46
CA GLU A 28 -27.16 -19.25 8.69
C GLU A 28 -25.62 -19.37 8.78
N ILE A 29 -24.90 -18.27 8.57
CA ILE A 29 -23.43 -18.24 8.46
C ILE A 29 -22.75 -18.10 9.83
N HIS A 30 -23.48 -17.66 10.85
CA HIS A 30 -22.91 -17.26 12.14
C HIS A 30 -22.38 -18.42 12.99
N GLU A 31 -23.05 -19.58 12.98
CA GLU A 31 -22.64 -20.78 13.74
C GLU A 31 -21.27 -21.28 13.28
N GLU A 32 -21.05 -21.35 11.97
CA GLU A 32 -19.78 -21.79 11.40
C GLU A 32 -18.69 -20.71 11.51
N VAL A 33 -19.03 -19.43 11.28
CA VAL A 33 -18.07 -18.32 11.37
C VAL A 33 -17.49 -18.21 12.79
N LEU A 34 -18.30 -18.37 13.84
CA LEU A 34 -17.83 -18.33 15.22
C LEU A 34 -16.84 -19.45 15.55
N ARG A 35 -16.92 -20.59 14.86
CA ARG A 35 -16.00 -21.72 15.05
C ARG A 35 -14.64 -21.49 14.38
N TYR A 36 -14.58 -20.75 13.27
CA TYR A 36 -13.32 -20.44 12.56
C TYR A 36 -12.65 -19.13 13.01
N LEU A 37 -13.39 -18.25 13.70
CA LEU A 37 -12.89 -16.98 14.26
C LEU A 37 -11.67 -17.17 15.19
N PRO A 38 -11.63 -18.15 16.12
CA PRO A 38 -10.47 -18.35 16.99
C PRO A 38 -9.21 -18.74 16.21
N VAL A 39 -9.37 -19.52 15.13
CA VAL A 39 -8.26 -19.98 14.30
C VAL A 39 -7.66 -18.82 13.50
N SER A 40 -8.50 -18.03 12.82
CA SER A 40 -8.03 -16.84 12.11
C SER A 40 -7.46 -15.77 13.05
N GLY A 41 -8.01 -15.66 14.27
CA GLY A 41 -7.49 -14.81 15.32
C GLY A 41 -6.07 -15.20 15.75
N ILE A 42 -5.82 -16.49 16.02
CA ILE A 42 -4.48 -17.00 16.36
C ILE A 42 -3.50 -16.73 15.21
N ILE A 43 -3.89 -17.02 13.96
CA ILE A 43 -3.05 -16.78 12.77
C ILE A 43 -2.73 -15.29 12.63
N GLY A 44 -3.73 -14.41 12.76
CA GLY A 44 -3.53 -12.97 12.70
C GLY A 44 -2.61 -12.46 13.82
N LEU A 45 -2.71 -13.02 15.02
CA LEU A 45 -1.86 -12.66 16.16
C LEU A 45 -0.41 -13.09 15.92
N ILE A 46 -0.19 -14.28 15.36
CA ILE A 46 1.15 -14.74 14.97
C ILE A 46 1.77 -13.78 13.95
N LEU A 47 1.04 -13.43 12.88
CA LEU A 47 1.52 -12.48 11.87
C LEU A 47 1.81 -11.09 12.49
N TRP A 48 0.97 -10.65 13.41
CA TRP A 48 1.16 -9.38 14.10
C TRP A 48 2.40 -9.41 15.01
N TRP A 49 2.67 -10.54 15.67
CA TRP A 49 3.88 -10.76 16.45
C TRP A 49 5.13 -10.80 15.56
N GLU A 50 5.07 -11.44 14.39
CA GLU A 50 6.16 -11.43 13.42
C GLU A 50 6.49 -10.02 12.94
N MET A 51 5.47 -9.19 12.69
CA MET A 51 5.67 -7.77 12.33
C MET A 51 6.37 -6.99 13.45
N PHE A 52 6.04 -7.28 14.72
CA PHE A 52 6.73 -6.67 15.86
C PHE A 52 8.20 -7.06 15.93
N PHE A 53 8.52 -8.35 15.73
CA PHE A 53 9.90 -8.84 15.71
C PHE A 53 10.74 -8.23 14.57
N ILE A 54 10.12 -8.00 13.40
CA ILE A 54 10.77 -7.32 12.27
C ILE A 54 11.09 -5.86 12.64
N LEU A 55 10.16 -5.16 13.30
CA LEU A 55 10.33 -3.77 13.70
C LEU A 55 11.39 -3.59 14.80
N ASP A 56 11.41 -4.47 15.78
CA ASP A 56 12.37 -4.45 16.90
C ASP A 56 13.83 -4.72 16.47
N ASN A 57 14.06 -5.18 15.24
CA ASN A 57 15.40 -5.39 14.73
C ASN A 57 16.13 -4.03 14.58
N GLU A 58 17.34 -3.92 15.15
CA GLU A 58 18.14 -2.68 15.18
C GLU A 58 18.50 -2.12 13.80
N THR A 59 18.23 -2.87 12.73
CA THR A 59 18.37 -2.42 11.35
C THR A 59 17.36 -1.34 10.95
N ILE A 60 16.23 -1.23 11.65
CA ILE A 60 15.19 -0.25 11.35
C ILE A 60 15.35 0.91 12.36
N PRO A 61 15.72 2.13 11.91
CA PRO A 61 15.78 3.28 12.79
C PRO A 61 14.36 3.71 13.20
N LEU A 62 13.78 3.02 14.21
CA LEU A 62 12.44 3.27 14.75
C LEU A 62 12.35 4.61 15.49
N LEU A 63 13.42 4.97 16.20
CA LEU A 63 13.63 6.32 16.70
C LEU A 63 14.60 7.04 15.77
N PRO A 64 14.38 8.33 15.46
CA PRO A 64 15.41 9.13 14.84
C PRO A 64 16.58 9.27 15.83
N THR A 65 17.54 8.34 15.78
CA THR A 65 18.97 8.58 16.07
C THR A 65 19.53 9.53 15.01
N HIS A 66 18.80 10.59 14.75
CA HIS A 66 19.03 11.63 13.78
C HIS A 66 18.79 12.98 14.48
N ARG A 67 19.00 13.03 15.81
CA ARG A 67 18.90 14.27 16.58
C ARG A 67 19.99 15.29 16.20
N ASN A 68 21.09 14.86 15.55
CA ASN A 68 22.22 15.73 15.22
C ASN A 68 22.70 15.69 13.75
N THR A 69 22.09 14.91 12.86
CA THR A 69 22.53 14.79 11.44
C THR A 69 21.63 15.54 10.46
N THR A 70 20.56 16.18 10.93
CA THR A 70 19.69 17.04 10.08
C THR A 70 20.44 18.24 9.49
N SER A 71 21.51 18.69 10.15
CA SER A 71 22.39 19.77 9.68
C SER A 71 23.45 19.30 8.67
N LEU A 72 23.74 18.00 8.59
CA LEU A 72 24.75 17.41 7.67
C LEU A 72 24.12 16.86 6.38
N ARG A 73 23.02 17.46 5.93
CA ARG A 73 22.39 17.07 4.66
C ARG A 73 23.07 17.80 3.51
N TYR A 74 23.99 17.12 2.82
CA TYR A 74 24.56 17.65 1.59
C TYR A 74 23.48 17.72 0.49
N THR A 75 23.09 18.93 0.12
CA THR A 75 22.11 19.18 -0.94
C THR A 75 22.83 19.61 -2.22
N VAL A 76 22.67 18.84 -3.29
CA VAL A 76 23.17 19.21 -4.61
C VAL A 76 22.18 20.19 -5.25
N TYR A 77 22.53 21.48 -5.23
CA TYR A 77 21.69 22.52 -5.83
C TYR A 77 21.62 22.45 -7.36
N ALA A 78 22.64 21.89 -8.02
CA ALA A 78 22.67 21.73 -9.49
C ALA A 78 21.52 20.87 -10.03
N GLY A 79 21.13 19.81 -9.32
CA GLY A 79 20.02 18.94 -9.72
C GLY A 79 18.63 19.53 -9.45
N LYS A 80 18.55 20.68 -8.76
CA LYS A 80 17.29 21.33 -8.37
C LYS A 80 16.93 22.54 -9.22
N VAL A 81 17.80 22.91 -10.17
CA VAL A 81 17.59 24.03 -11.12
C VAL A 81 16.36 23.79 -12.00
N ARG A 82 16.08 22.52 -12.34
CA ARG A 82 14.84 22.10 -13.00
C ARG A 82 14.21 20.97 -12.19
N SER A 83 13.18 21.30 -11.42
CA SER A 83 12.41 20.30 -10.67
C SER A 83 11.34 19.67 -11.56
N TRP A 84 11.52 18.40 -11.90
CA TRP A 84 10.50 17.61 -12.59
C TRP A 84 9.47 17.11 -11.59
N THR A 85 8.18 17.13 -11.95
CA THR A 85 7.14 16.56 -11.08
C THR A 85 7.16 15.02 -11.18
N ASN A 86 6.74 14.32 -10.13
CA ASN A 86 6.63 12.85 -10.15
C ASN A 86 5.76 12.33 -11.30
N LEU A 87 4.76 13.11 -11.72
CA LEU A 87 3.85 12.72 -12.79
C LEU A 87 4.50 12.86 -14.17
N GLU A 88 5.32 13.90 -14.35
CA GLU A 88 6.08 14.16 -15.57
C GLU A 88 7.21 13.13 -15.77
N THR A 89 7.97 12.84 -14.72
CA THR A 89 9.04 11.83 -14.79
C THR A 89 8.49 10.43 -15.05
N LEU A 90 7.39 10.06 -14.37
CA LEU A 90 6.75 8.76 -14.55
C LEU A 90 6.16 8.62 -15.96
N GLY A 91 5.52 9.67 -16.48
CA GLY A 91 5.00 9.68 -17.86
C GLY A 91 6.12 9.47 -18.88
N ASN A 92 7.22 10.23 -18.77
CA ASN A 92 8.37 10.07 -19.66
C ASN A 92 8.93 8.63 -19.64
N LEU A 93 8.99 8.02 -18.46
CA LEU A 93 9.54 6.69 -18.28
C LEU A 93 8.60 5.60 -18.83
N LEU A 94 7.30 5.70 -18.55
CA LEU A 94 6.28 4.76 -19.02
C LEU A 94 6.12 4.78 -20.54
N TYR A 95 6.02 5.96 -21.15
CA TYR A 95 5.74 6.06 -22.58
C TYR A 95 6.99 5.89 -23.45
N THR A 96 8.18 6.19 -22.94
CA THR A 96 9.43 6.06 -23.72
C THR A 96 10.06 4.68 -23.55
N TYR A 97 10.23 4.20 -22.32
CA TYR A 97 11.00 2.98 -22.04
C TYR A 97 10.10 1.76 -21.83
N TYR A 98 8.99 1.93 -21.13
CA TYR A 98 8.09 0.81 -20.76
C TYR A 98 6.82 0.73 -21.61
N SER A 99 6.85 1.27 -22.84
CA SER A 99 5.68 1.35 -23.72
C SER A 99 5.05 -0.02 -23.98
N VAL A 100 5.85 -1.05 -24.21
CA VAL A 100 5.37 -2.43 -24.46
C VAL A 100 4.67 -3.01 -23.23
N TRP A 101 5.25 -2.81 -22.04
CA TRP A 101 4.66 -3.26 -20.78
C TRP A 101 3.36 -2.52 -20.46
N PHE A 102 3.31 -1.23 -20.75
CA PHE A 102 2.11 -0.43 -20.58
C PHE A 102 1.00 -0.88 -21.55
N TRP A 103 1.35 -1.19 -22.79
CA TRP A 103 0.39 -1.71 -23.77
C TRP A 103 -0.21 -3.07 -23.37
N PHE A 104 0.57 -3.94 -22.74
CA PHE A 104 0.06 -5.22 -22.23
C PHE A 104 -0.91 -5.06 -21.05
N LEU A 105 -0.77 -3.98 -20.27
CA LEU A 105 -1.54 -3.75 -19.05
C LEU A 105 -2.92 -3.13 -19.32
N VAL A 106 -3.11 -2.53 -20.49
CA VAL A 106 -4.37 -1.88 -20.95
C VAL A 106 -5.15 -2.85 -21.82
#